data_AF-A0A3P7EDW1-F1
#
_entry.id   AF-A0A3P7EDW1-F1
#
_cell.length_a   1.000
_cell.length_b   1.000
_cell.length_c   1.000
_cell.angle_alpha   90.00
_cell.angle_beta   90.00
_cell.angle_gamma   90.00
#
_symmetry.space_group_name_H-M   'P 1'
#
loop_
_entity.id
_entity.type
_entity.pdbx_description
1 polymer ?
#
loop_
_entity_poly.entity_id
_entity_poly.type
_entity_poly.pdbx_seq_one_letter_code
_entity_poly.pdbx_strand_id
1 'polypeptide(L)'
;MDPLAQGWGESVGQCLKLIIDRMHLSTFLFAFTVKYPEYTESFGNFRSSREHYANILLTGENIVSTLAKLLIMEQSSMIPAENVYSIMKIGKEAVIDRILSHFGKKCSFVIISTHLDTHEIAKKGLIK
;
A
#
# COMPACT_ATOMS: atom_id res chain seq x y z
N MET A 1 9.86 22.22 -5.11
CA MET A 1 9.37 20.86 -5.40
C MET A 1 7.92 20.80 -4.95
N ASP A 2 7.03 20.20 -5.74
CA ASP A 2 5.61 20.11 -5.38
C ASP A 2 5.44 19.34 -4.06
N PRO A 3 4.71 19.87 -3.06
CA PRO A 3 4.46 19.17 -1.78
C PRO A 3 3.85 17.78 -1.96
N LEU A 4 3.11 17.60 -3.06
CA LEU A 4 2.47 16.34 -3.45
C LEU A 4 3.50 15.27 -3.86
N ALA A 5 4.57 15.68 -4.57
CA ALA A 5 5.66 14.78 -4.91
C ALA A 5 6.44 14.33 -3.67
N GLN A 6 6.53 15.20 -2.65
CA GLN A 6 7.21 14.89 -1.40
C GLN A 6 6.48 13.80 -0.61
N GLY A 7 5.17 13.93 -0.39
CA GLY A 7 4.38 12.92 0.34
C GLY A 7 4.42 11.55 -0.33
N TRP A 8 4.35 11.51 -1.67
CA TRP A 8 4.50 10.27 -2.43
C TRP A 8 5.89 9.64 -2.25
N GLY A 9 6.94 10.44 -2.36
CA GLY A 9 8.33 9.98 -2.18
C GLY A 9 8.60 9.45 -0.77
N GLU A 10 8.08 10.11 0.26
CA GLU A 10 8.18 9.67 1.66
C GLU A 10 7.47 8.33 1.88
N SER A 11 6.25 8.18 1.36
CA SER A 11 5.44 6.96 1.44
C SER A 11 6.11 5.76 0.74
N VAL A 12 6.68 5.99 -0.45
CA VAL A 12 7.45 4.98 -1.19
C VAL A 12 8.75 4.64 -0.46
N GLY A 13 9.47 5.63 0.05
CA GLY A 13 10.70 5.43 0.83
C GLY A 13 10.47 4.64 2.11
N GLN A 14 9.37 4.89 2.80
CA GLN A 14 8.88 4.12 3.95
C GLN A 14 8.63 2.66 3.60
N CYS A 15 7.91 2.39 2.50
CA CYS A 15 7.67 1.04 2.00
C CYS A 15 8.96 0.32 1.57
N LEU A 16 9.90 1.03 0.93
CA LEU A 16 11.22 0.50 0.57
C LEU A 16 12.03 0.14 1.81
N LYS A 17 12.08 1.05 2.79
CA LYS A 17 12.76 0.80 4.07
C LYS A 17 12.19 -0.43 4.76
N LEU A 18 10.86 -0.56 4.81
CA LEU A 18 10.21 -1.76 5.33
C LEU A 18 10.69 -3.02 4.64
N ILE A 19 10.67 -3.04 3.31
CA ILE A 19 11.03 -4.22 2.53
C ILE A 19 12.52 -4.57 2.72
N ILE A 20 13.41 -3.56 2.73
CA ILE A 20 14.84 -3.73 2.97
C ILE A 20 15.09 -4.28 4.39
N ASP A 21 14.51 -3.66 5.42
CA ASP A 21 14.62 -4.08 6.83
C ASP A 21 14.03 -5.50 7.04
N ARG A 22 13.16 -5.96 6.14
CA ARG A 22 12.46 -7.26 6.20
C ARG A 22 13.08 -8.36 5.35
N MET A 23 14.12 -8.09 4.56
CA MET A 23 14.74 -9.10 3.67
C MET A 23 15.07 -10.42 4.40
N HIS A 24 15.32 -10.36 5.72
CA HIS A 24 15.62 -11.53 6.55
C HIS A 24 14.41 -12.31 7.10
N LEU A 25 13.18 -11.77 7.10
CA LEU A 25 12.11 -12.29 7.97
C LEU A 25 10.82 -12.78 7.28
N SER A 26 10.63 -12.60 5.98
CA SER A 26 9.46 -13.18 5.29
C SER A 26 9.57 -13.11 3.76
N THR A 27 9.23 -14.20 3.05
CA THR A 27 9.41 -14.35 1.60
C THR A 27 8.35 -13.64 0.75
N PHE A 28 7.27 -13.08 1.33
CA PHE A 28 6.12 -12.61 0.54
C PHE A 28 5.50 -11.30 1.03
N LEU A 29 6.31 -10.30 1.37
CA LEU A 29 5.82 -8.97 1.71
C LEU A 29 5.78 -8.06 0.47
N PHE A 30 4.60 -7.58 0.11
CA PHE A 30 4.41 -6.57 -0.93
C PHE A 30 3.91 -5.29 -0.28
N ALA A 31 4.63 -4.19 -0.45
CA ALA A 31 4.16 -2.90 0.00
C ALA A 31 3.53 -2.15 -1.19
N PHE A 32 2.36 -1.57 -0.97
CA PHE A 32 1.61 -0.77 -1.93
C PHE A 32 1.50 0.64 -1.38
N THR A 33 1.82 1.63 -2.19
CA THR A 33 1.45 3.02 -1.90
C THR A 33 0.34 3.40 -2.87
N VAL A 34 -0.83 3.75 -2.34
CA VAL A 34 -2.00 4.14 -3.14
C VAL A 34 -2.26 5.63 -2.95
N LYS A 35 -2.30 6.37 -4.05
CA LYS A 35 -2.73 7.76 -4.11
C LYS A 35 -4.21 7.83 -4.50
N TYR A 36 -5.04 8.44 -3.67
CA TYR A 36 -6.48 8.55 -3.90
C TYR A 36 -7.00 9.98 -3.67
N PRO A 37 -8.05 10.41 -4.39
CA PRO A 37 -8.67 11.72 -4.17
C PRO A 37 -9.48 11.73 -2.87
N GLU A 38 -9.33 12.77 -2.04
CA GLU A 38 -10.27 13.02 -0.95
C GLU A 38 -11.60 13.50 -1.52
N TYR A 39 -12.66 12.69 -1.38
CA TYR A 39 -14.01 13.18 -1.55
C TYR A 39 -14.51 13.67 -0.19
N THR A 40 -14.19 14.91 0.18
CA THR A 40 -14.93 15.54 1.28
C THR A 40 -16.32 15.91 0.77
N GLU A 41 -17.36 15.18 1.20
CA GLU A 41 -18.77 15.57 1.06
C GLU A 41 -19.10 16.79 1.94
N SER A 42 -18.27 17.84 1.89
CA SER A 42 -18.58 19.10 2.55
C SER A 42 -19.44 19.93 1.60
N PHE A 43 -20.75 19.95 1.89
CA PHE A 43 -21.73 20.88 1.32
C PHE A 43 -21.11 22.28 1.14
N GLY A 44 -20.85 22.67 -0.11
CA GLY A 44 -20.69 24.08 -0.48
C GLY A 44 -19.29 24.65 -0.63
N ASN A 45 -18.18 23.92 -0.49
CA ASN A 45 -16.87 24.46 -0.86
C ASN A 45 -15.94 23.39 -1.43
N PHE A 46 -15.69 23.45 -2.74
CA PHE A 46 -14.68 22.66 -3.44
C PHE A 46 -13.27 23.10 -2.98
N ARG A 47 -12.89 22.79 -1.74
CA ARG A 47 -11.54 23.06 -1.25
C ARG A 47 -10.61 22.03 -1.88
N SER A 48 -9.62 22.55 -2.61
CA SER A 48 -8.46 21.87 -3.19
C SER A 48 -8.30 20.41 -2.73
N SER A 49 -8.50 19.46 -3.65
CA SER A 49 -8.27 18.04 -3.46
C SER A 49 -6.95 17.80 -2.72
N ARG A 50 -7.00 17.53 -1.42
CA ARG A 50 -5.83 17.04 -0.72
C ARG A 50 -5.65 15.62 -1.21
N GLU A 51 -4.55 15.36 -1.89
CA GLU A 51 -4.25 14.01 -2.38
C GLU A 51 -3.76 13.19 -1.18
N HIS A 52 -4.43 12.08 -0.89
CA HIS A 52 -4.06 11.20 0.22
C HIS A 52 -3.28 10.00 -0.28
N TYR A 53 -2.36 9.54 0.57
CA TYR A 53 -1.55 8.36 0.35
C TYR A 53 -1.88 7.33 1.43
N ALA A 54 -2.04 6.08 1.03
CA ALA A 54 -2.15 4.95 1.93
C ALA A 54 -1.03 3.96 1.64
N ASN A 55 -0.22 3.66 2.65
CA ASN A 55 0.68 2.51 2.62
C ASN A 55 -0.09 1.27 3.04
N ILE A 56 0.03 0.22 2.24
CA ILE A 56 -0.66 -1.04 2.38
C ILE A 56 0.36 -2.16 2.33
N LEU A 57 0.25 -3.13 3.24
CA LEU A 57 1.13 -4.30 3.28
C LEU A 57 0.33 -5.55 2.90
N LEU A 58 0.78 -6.24 1.87
CA LEU A 58 0.37 -7.61 1.60
C LEU A 58 1.36 -8.58 2.22
N THR A 59 0.85 -9.63 2.85
CA THR A 59 1.67 -10.66 3.48
C THR A 59 1.18 -12.06 3.15
N GLY A 60 2.11 -12.98 2.92
CA GLY A 60 1.82 -14.41 2.82
C GLY A 60 1.54 -15.09 4.17
N GLU A 61 1.62 -14.36 5.29
CA GLU A 61 1.41 -14.89 6.63
C GLU A 61 -0.01 -14.63 7.16
N ASN A 62 -0.31 -15.20 8.33
CA ASN A 62 -1.47 -14.79 9.12
C ASN A 62 -1.38 -13.30 9.47
N ILE A 63 -2.48 -12.57 9.30
CA ILE A 63 -2.55 -11.13 9.60
C ILE A 63 -2.10 -10.82 11.03
N VAL A 64 -2.44 -11.67 12.01
CA VAL A 64 -2.03 -11.51 13.41
C VAL A 64 -0.51 -11.60 13.57
N SER A 65 0.15 -12.52 12.85
CA SER A 65 1.63 -12.64 12.85
C SER A 65 2.24 -11.35 12.31
N THR A 66 1.72 -10.85 11.19
CA THR A 66 2.23 -9.63 10.55
C THR A 66 2.01 -8.39 11.40
N LEU A 67 0.84 -8.25 12.04
CA LEU A 67 0.55 -7.14 12.94
C LEU A 67 1.44 -7.18 14.19
N ALA A 68 1.62 -8.35 14.80
CA ALA A 68 2.51 -8.52 15.95
C ALA A 68 3.95 -8.14 15.60
N LYS A 69 4.43 -8.57 14.43
CA LYS A 69 5.71 -8.11 13.87
C LYS A 69 5.71 -6.58 13.76
N LEU A 70 4.74 -5.96 13.09
CA LEU A 70 4.70 -4.49 12.86
C LEU A 70 4.79 -3.69 14.15
N LEU A 71 4.15 -4.18 15.22
CA LEU A 71 4.22 -3.57 16.55
C LEU A 71 5.61 -3.70 17.18
N ILE A 72 6.20 -4.90 17.19
CA ILE A 72 7.56 -5.14 17.74
C ILE A 72 8.62 -4.30 17.02
N MET A 73 8.38 -4.02 15.74
CA MET A 73 9.31 -3.31 14.86
C MET A 73 9.06 -1.81 14.79
N GLU A 74 8.12 -1.30 15.59
CA GLU A 74 7.73 0.13 15.63
C GLU A 74 7.31 0.68 14.25
N GLN A 75 6.82 -0.18 13.36
CA GLN A 75 6.39 0.16 12.00
C GLN A 75 4.87 0.32 11.87
N SER A 76 4.12 0.15 12.96
CA SER A 76 2.66 0.33 13.01
C SER A 76 2.21 1.75 12.67
N SER A 77 3.05 2.76 12.88
CA SER A 77 2.78 4.16 12.50
C SER A 77 2.81 4.40 10.99
N MET A 78 3.55 3.56 10.26
CA MET A 78 3.80 3.71 8.83
C MET A 78 2.80 2.93 7.98
N ILE A 79 2.34 1.78 8.49
CA ILE A 79 1.30 0.95 7.89
C ILE A 79 0.22 0.69 8.93
N PRO A 80 -0.92 1.39 8.85
CA PRO A 80 -2.06 1.14 9.72
C PRO A 80 -2.55 -0.30 9.61
N ALA A 81 -3.13 -0.84 10.69
CA ALA A 81 -3.56 -2.23 10.76
C ALA A 81 -4.64 -2.56 9.72
N GLU A 82 -5.51 -1.60 9.40
CA GLU A 82 -6.54 -1.70 8.37
C GLU A 82 -5.97 -1.86 6.95
N ASN A 83 -4.72 -1.43 6.75
CA ASN A 83 -4.01 -1.51 5.49
C ASN A 83 -3.11 -2.75 5.41
N VAL A 84 -3.24 -3.71 6.33
CA VAL A 84 -2.52 -4.98 6.28
C VAL A 84 -3.46 -6.07 5.77
N TYR A 85 -3.09 -6.71 4.67
CA TYR A 85 -3.88 -7.76 4.04
C TYR A 85 -3.07 -9.05 3.89
N SER A 86 -3.68 -10.18 4.26
CA SER A 86 -3.10 -11.50 4.04
C SER A 86 -3.54 -12.07 2.69
N ILE A 87 -2.57 -12.45 1.85
CA ILE A 87 -2.83 -13.14 0.58
C ILE A 87 -3.00 -14.66 0.76
N MET A 88 -2.83 -15.18 1.98
CA MET A 88 -2.81 -16.61 2.27
C MET A 88 -4.14 -17.31 1.96
N LYS A 89 -5.28 -16.63 2.18
CA LYS A 89 -6.62 -17.24 2.04
C LYS A 89 -7.25 -17.05 0.67
N ILE A 90 -7.14 -15.86 0.08
CA ILE A 90 -7.87 -15.48 -1.14
C ILE A 90 -6.94 -15.26 -2.34
N GLY A 91 -5.62 -15.34 -2.14
CA GLY A 91 -4.64 -15.07 -3.18
C GLY A 91 -4.41 -13.57 -3.40
N LYS A 92 -3.35 -13.25 -4.15
CA LYS A 92 -2.86 -11.88 -4.34
C LYS A 92 -3.82 -11.01 -5.17
N GLU A 93 -4.32 -11.54 -6.29
CA GLU A 93 -5.21 -10.80 -7.20
C GLU A 93 -6.52 -10.40 -6.52
N ALA A 94 -7.15 -11.30 -5.76
CA ALA A 94 -8.37 -11.00 -5.02
C ALA A 94 -8.17 -9.94 -3.92
N VAL A 95 -7.00 -9.92 -3.28
CA VAL A 95 -6.65 -8.84 -2.33
C VAL A 95 -6.47 -7.52 -3.05
N ILE A 96 -5.80 -7.51 -4.21
CA ILE A 96 -5.62 -6.31 -5.03
C ILE A 96 -6.98 -5.75 -5.49
N ASP A 97 -7.88 -6.61 -5.97
CA ASP A 97 -9.24 -6.20 -6.36
C ASP A 97 -10.03 -5.59 -5.19
N ARG A 98 -9.85 -6.14 -3.98
CA ARG A 98 -10.46 -5.61 -2.76
C ARG A 98 -9.89 -4.24 -2.39
N ILE A 99 -8.58 -4.05 -2.54
CA ILE A 99 -7.92 -2.75 -2.32
C ILE A 99 -8.45 -1.72 -3.32
N LEU A 100 -8.47 -2.05 -4.61
CA LEU A 100 -8.98 -1.15 -5.66
C LEU A 100 -10.46 -0.83 -5.48
N SER A 101 -11.25 -1.78 -4.96
CA SER A 101 -12.65 -1.54 -4.60
C SER A 101 -12.81 -0.63 -3.38
N HIS A 102 -11.87 -0.68 -2.43
CA HIS A 102 -11.90 0.15 -1.22
C HIS A 102 -11.45 1.59 -1.48
N PHE A 103 -10.30 1.79 -2.14
CA PHE A 103 -9.75 3.12 -2.43
C PHE A 103 -10.39 3.77 -3.67
N GLY A 104 -11.01 2.98 -4.54
CA GLY A 104 -11.67 3.43 -5.75
C GLY A 104 -10.82 3.27 -7.02
N LYS A 105 -11.48 3.21 -8.18
CA LYS A 105 -10.85 2.89 -9.47
C LYS A 105 -9.94 3.99 -10.04
N LYS A 106 -10.00 5.22 -9.51
CA LYS A 106 -9.20 6.37 -9.99
C LYS A 106 -7.85 6.52 -9.28
N CYS A 107 -7.45 5.53 -8.49
CA CYS A 107 -6.23 5.61 -7.70
C CYS A 107 -5.00 5.22 -8.52
N SER A 108 -3.90 5.92 -8.31
CA SER A 108 -2.59 5.50 -8.79
C SER A 108 -1.89 4.72 -7.69
N PHE A 109 -1.27 3.59 -8.02
CA PHE A 109 -0.55 2.79 -7.04
C PHE A 109 0.81 2.34 -7.54
N VAL A 110 1.73 2.16 -6.59
CA VAL A 110 3.04 1.56 -6.82
C VAL A 110 3.14 0.30 -5.98
N ILE A 111 3.62 -0.78 -6.58
CA ILE A 111 3.87 -2.06 -5.90
C ILE A 111 5.38 -2.21 -5.74
N ILE A 112 5.80 -2.46 -4.51
CA ILE A 112 7.18 -2.70 -4.14
C ILE A 112 7.23 -4.10 -3.53
N SER A 113 8.11 -4.96 -4.02
CA SER A 113 8.26 -6.30 -3.46
C SER A 113 9.66 -6.86 -3.66
N THR A 114 10.01 -7.86 -2.87
CA THR A 114 11.27 -8.61 -3.01
C THR A 114 11.24 -9.66 -4.13
N HIS A 115 10.06 -9.98 -4.67
CA HIS A 115 9.91 -11.06 -5.65
C HIS A 115 9.94 -10.54 -7.11
N LEU A 116 10.42 -11.37 -8.03
CA LEU A 116 10.45 -11.07 -9.47
C LEU A 116 9.05 -10.76 -10.05
N ASP A 117 7.99 -11.28 -9.42
CA ASP A 117 6.59 -11.15 -9.84
C ASP A 117 6.07 -9.72 -9.89
N THR A 118 6.81 -8.75 -9.30
CA THR A 118 6.50 -7.32 -9.42
C THR A 118 6.32 -6.92 -10.89
N HIS A 119 7.07 -7.55 -11.80
CA HIS A 119 6.96 -7.32 -13.24
C HIS A 119 5.62 -7.71 -13.84
N GLU A 120 4.95 -8.77 -13.36
CA GLU A 120 3.69 -9.24 -13.95
C GLU A 120 2.51 -8.36 -13.56
N ILE A 121 2.50 -7.85 -12.33
CA ILE A 121 1.39 -7.02 -11.85
C ILE A 121 1.49 -5.60 -12.36
N ALA A 122 2.71 -5.06 -12.48
CA ALA A 122 2.95 -3.81 -13.19
C ALA A 122 2.38 -3.88 -14.62
N LYS A 123 2.50 -5.03 -15.30
CA LYS A 123 1.92 -5.25 -16.63
C LYS A 123 0.39 -5.29 -16.64
N LYS A 124 -0.26 -5.82 -15.60
CA LYS A 124 -1.73 -5.87 -15.54
C LYS A 124 -2.38 -4.52 -15.23
N GLY A 125 -1.71 -3.64 -14.48
CA GLY A 125 -2.28 -2.37 -14.00
C GLY A 125 -1.94 -1.10 -14.78
N LEU A 126 -0.94 -1.11 -15.68
CA LEU A 126 -0.43 0.13 -16.30
C LEU A 126 -0.81 0.38 -17.77
N ILE A 127 -1.70 -0.41 -18.37
CA ILE A 127 -2.12 -0.17 -19.76
C ILE A 127 -3.64 -0.31 -19.88
N LYS A 128 -4.38 0.75 -19.51
CA LYS A 128 -5.54 1.25 -20.27
C LYS A 128 -5.73 2.73 -19.99
#